data_AF-A0A842KPU6-F1
#
_entry.id   AF-A0A842KPU6-F1
#
_cell.length_a   1.000
_cell.length_b   1.000
_cell.length_c   1.000
_cell.angle_alpha   90.00
_cell.angle_beta   90.00
_cell.angle_gamma   90.00
#
_symmetry.space_group_name_H-M   'P 1'
#
loop_
_entity.id
_entity.type
_entity.pdbx_description
1 polymer ?
#
loop_
_entity_poly.entity_id
_entity_poly.type
_entity_poly.pdbx_seq_one_letter_code
_entity_poly.pdbx_strand_id
1 'polypeptide(L)'
;MVKEEMILLDIDYVTVEDVPVIRLFGKGEDKRPRIALDRSFRPYIYAVPSNTGSCLEELERAGFKELEVVKRKDLGRPVDVIKIILDHPREVPKIREKIRNLEHVREIREHDIPFYRRYLIDNGLFPMSRIELEGHRIESSPIVKSSDVEIIELDEPPRTIGSRFPELEILAFDIEVYNPRGMPNPEEDEIIMISLYNGREERIISREGGHLNFVELVEDEKSIIERFAEIIKDSKPELLVGYNSDNFDFPYIRKRADLLGVKLDIGWDGSTIKSLRRGFATATTIKGTIHVDLYPVMRRYINLDTYTLERVYFELFGEKKVELPGDQLWEYWDNETLRDQLFKYSLEDVMATYKIAEKILPLNMEITRIVGQPLFDISRMATGQQVEWFLIREAFEYGELVPNKPSPSELQRRRTQKVVGGYVKEPEKGLHENIVQFDFRSLYPSIIISKNISPDTLTEDPEEDCYVAPETGYKFRKKPRGFVPSIIGRILDERMKIKNRMKAAEDPMEKRILDVQQEALKRLANTMYGVYGYTRFRWYCLECAEAITAWGRNYIKKTIKEAEKFGFHTVYADTDGFYATYQKKRSS
;
A
#
# COMPACT_ATOMS: atom_id res chain seq x y z
N MET A 1 -1.69 6.55 -35.16
CA MET A 1 -0.56 6.27 -34.27
C MET A 1 -0.18 7.56 -33.58
N VAL A 2 -0.32 7.58 -32.27
CA VAL A 2 -0.03 8.69 -31.39
C VAL A 2 0.93 8.17 -30.34
N LYS A 3 1.95 8.97 -30.08
CA LYS A 3 2.92 8.71 -29.02
C LYS A 3 2.66 9.74 -27.93
N GLU A 4 2.05 9.28 -26.85
CA GLU A 4 1.61 10.14 -25.74
C GLU A 4 2.30 9.74 -24.45
N GLU A 5 2.27 10.65 -23.49
CA GLU A 5 2.81 10.37 -22.17
C GLU A 5 1.77 10.73 -21.11
N MET A 6 1.74 9.96 -20.03
CA MET A 6 0.89 10.27 -18.88
C MET A 6 1.51 9.82 -17.57
N ILE A 7 1.07 10.44 -16.49
CA ILE A 7 1.33 9.94 -15.13
C ILE A 7 0.31 8.84 -14.86
N LEU A 8 0.78 7.61 -14.65
CA LEU A 8 -0.09 6.48 -14.32
C LEU A 8 -0.64 6.64 -12.90
N LEU A 9 -1.93 6.86 -12.75
CA LEU A 9 -2.60 7.07 -11.46
C LEU A 9 -3.18 5.76 -10.91
N ASP A 10 -4.00 5.10 -11.72
CA ASP A 10 -4.71 3.89 -11.35
C ASP A 10 -4.82 2.91 -12.54
N ILE A 11 -5.16 1.66 -12.22
CA ILE A 11 -5.33 0.61 -13.21
C ILE A 11 -6.43 -0.36 -12.79
N ASP A 12 -7.23 -0.80 -13.74
CA ASP A 12 -8.10 -1.96 -13.56
C ASP A 12 -8.25 -2.77 -14.85
N TYR A 13 -9.26 -3.64 -14.88
CA TYR A 13 -9.68 -4.29 -16.11
C TYR A 13 -11.20 -4.44 -16.16
N VAL A 14 -11.73 -4.52 -17.37
CA VAL A 14 -13.13 -4.84 -17.67
C VAL A 14 -13.18 -5.97 -18.70
N THR A 15 -14.37 -6.53 -18.93
CA THR A 15 -14.58 -7.54 -19.97
C THR A 15 -15.45 -6.93 -21.07
N VAL A 16 -14.99 -7.00 -22.32
CA VAL A 16 -15.73 -6.55 -23.51
C VAL A 16 -15.76 -7.72 -24.49
N GLU A 17 -16.95 -8.23 -24.81
CA GLU A 17 -17.10 -9.37 -25.74
C GLU A 17 -16.22 -10.58 -25.37
N ASP A 18 -16.23 -10.95 -24.08
CA ASP A 18 -15.39 -11.99 -23.47
C ASP A 18 -13.87 -11.77 -23.51
N VAL A 19 -13.41 -10.63 -24.04
CA VAL A 19 -12.00 -10.22 -24.01
C VAL A 19 -11.73 -9.37 -22.76
N PRO A 20 -10.70 -9.68 -21.95
CA PRO A 20 -10.29 -8.81 -20.87
C PRO A 20 -9.56 -7.58 -21.43
N VAL A 21 -9.98 -6.38 -21.01
CA VAL A 21 -9.37 -5.11 -21.41
C VAL A 21 -8.79 -4.43 -20.19
N ILE A 22 -7.47 -4.26 -20.16
CA ILE A 22 -6.77 -3.46 -19.15
C ILE A 22 -7.10 -1.99 -19.41
N ARG A 23 -7.38 -1.24 -18.33
CA ARG A 23 -7.58 0.21 -18.40
C ARG A 23 -6.59 0.89 -17.47
N LEU A 24 -5.83 1.81 -18.04
CA LEU A 24 -4.86 2.64 -17.34
C LEU A 24 -5.42 4.06 -17.27
N PHE A 25 -5.47 4.63 -16.06
CA PHE A 25 -5.97 5.97 -15.83
C PHE A 25 -4.80 6.91 -15.51
N GLY A 26 -4.76 8.07 -16.13
CA GLY A 26 -3.69 9.03 -15.90
C GLY A 26 -3.96 10.41 -16.47
N LYS A 27 -3.11 11.37 -16.13
CA LYS A 27 -3.13 12.72 -16.72
C LYS A 27 -1.85 12.96 -17.51
N GLY A 28 -1.99 13.68 -18.62
CA GLY A 28 -0.85 14.24 -19.36
C GLY A 28 -0.13 15.36 -18.64
N GLU A 29 0.97 15.83 -19.24
CA GLU A 29 1.59 17.11 -18.82
C GLU A 29 0.63 18.30 -19.00
N ASP A 30 -0.26 18.23 -19.98
CA ASP A 30 -1.35 19.19 -20.21
C ASP A 30 -2.51 19.07 -19.20
N LYS A 31 -2.36 18.23 -18.17
CA LYS A 31 -3.35 17.95 -17.13
C LYS A 31 -4.67 17.37 -17.64
N ARG A 32 -4.75 16.96 -18.91
CA ARG A 32 -5.95 16.32 -19.46
C ARG A 32 -6.04 14.87 -19.01
N PRO A 33 -7.22 14.41 -18.56
CA PRO A 33 -7.45 13.02 -18.17
C PRO A 33 -7.42 12.09 -19.39
N ARG A 34 -6.76 10.94 -19.24
CA ARG A 34 -6.61 9.91 -20.26
C ARG A 34 -6.99 8.55 -19.70
N ILE A 35 -7.62 7.74 -20.56
CA ILE A 35 -7.86 6.32 -20.33
C ILE A 35 -7.21 5.55 -21.47
N ALA A 36 -6.13 4.82 -21.17
CA ALA A 36 -5.50 3.94 -22.14
C ALA A 36 -6.03 2.51 -22.00
N LEU A 37 -6.35 1.87 -23.13
CA LEU A 37 -6.99 0.56 -23.21
C LEU A 37 -6.03 -0.44 -23.87
N ASP A 38 -5.77 -1.57 -23.20
CA ASP A 38 -4.94 -2.65 -23.75
C ASP A 38 -5.72 -3.98 -23.72
N ARG A 39 -5.88 -4.58 -24.90
CA ARG A 39 -6.58 -5.86 -25.14
C ARG A 39 -5.63 -7.02 -25.39
N SER A 40 -4.33 -6.76 -25.51
CA SER A 40 -3.32 -7.74 -25.91
C SER A 40 -2.88 -8.63 -24.74
N PHE A 41 -2.99 -8.13 -23.51
CA PHE A 41 -2.52 -8.86 -22.35
C PHE A 41 -3.41 -10.06 -22.02
N ARG A 42 -2.79 -11.21 -21.77
CA ARG A 42 -3.50 -12.46 -21.47
C ARG A 42 -3.09 -13.05 -20.12
N PRO A 43 -4.07 -13.55 -19.34
CA PRO A 43 -3.80 -14.16 -18.05
C PRO A 43 -3.05 -15.48 -18.23
N TYR A 44 -2.21 -15.82 -17.26
CA TYR A 44 -1.53 -17.10 -17.24
C TYR A 44 -1.28 -17.57 -15.80
N ILE A 45 -0.98 -18.86 -15.67
CA ILE A 45 -0.52 -19.51 -14.44
C ILE A 45 0.67 -20.43 -14.75
N TYR A 46 1.39 -20.87 -13.73
CA TYR A 46 2.46 -21.85 -13.90
C TYR A 46 2.05 -23.21 -13.34
N ALA A 47 2.19 -24.27 -14.12
CA ALA A 47 2.19 -25.65 -13.64
C ALA A 47 3.64 -26.10 -13.42
N VAL A 48 3.90 -26.62 -12.23
CA VAL A 48 5.20 -27.17 -11.85
C VAL A 48 5.16 -28.68 -12.08
N PRO A 49 5.88 -29.20 -13.10
CA PRO A 49 5.76 -30.59 -13.50
C PRO A 49 6.55 -31.53 -12.56
N SER A 50 6.11 -32.78 -12.44
CA SER A 50 6.95 -33.88 -11.96
C SER A 50 7.88 -34.41 -13.07
N ASN A 51 7.36 -34.44 -14.30
CA ASN A 51 8.10 -34.66 -15.54
C ASN A 51 7.60 -33.66 -16.60
N THR A 52 8.48 -32.84 -17.17
CA THR A 52 8.09 -31.76 -18.08
C THR A 52 7.37 -32.27 -19.33
N GLY A 53 7.85 -33.35 -19.96
CA GLY A 53 7.25 -33.88 -21.18
C GLY A 53 5.87 -34.48 -20.94
N SER A 54 5.75 -35.36 -19.94
CA SER A 54 4.46 -36.00 -19.62
C SER A 54 3.41 -34.99 -19.14
N CYS A 55 3.82 -33.99 -18.37
CA CYS A 55 2.92 -32.92 -17.92
C CYS A 55 2.42 -32.07 -19.10
N LEU A 56 3.28 -31.77 -20.07
CA LEU A 56 2.88 -31.05 -21.28
C LEU A 56 1.82 -31.82 -22.07
N GLU A 57 2.07 -33.10 -22.37
CA GLU A 57 1.10 -33.95 -23.06
C GLU A 57 -0.23 -34.07 -22.30
N GLU A 58 -0.18 -34.17 -20.97
CA GLU A 58 -1.37 -34.27 -20.13
C GLU A 58 -2.20 -32.98 -20.16
N LEU A 59 -1.54 -31.81 -20.12
CA LEU A 59 -2.21 -30.51 -20.25
C LEU A 59 -2.83 -30.32 -21.65
N GLU A 60 -2.14 -30.74 -22.71
CA GLU A 60 -2.69 -30.71 -24.08
C GLU A 60 -3.95 -31.60 -24.19
N ARG A 61 -3.88 -32.83 -23.67
CA ARG A 61 -5.04 -33.75 -23.62
C ARG A 61 -6.18 -33.20 -22.77
N ALA A 62 -5.87 -32.44 -21.73
CA ALA A 62 -6.85 -31.75 -20.91
C ALA A 62 -7.49 -30.53 -21.60
N GLY A 63 -7.04 -30.18 -22.81
CA GLY A 63 -7.63 -29.15 -23.67
C GLY A 63 -7.02 -27.75 -23.52
N PHE A 64 -5.85 -27.62 -22.87
CA PHE A 64 -5.11 -26.36 -22.84
C PHE A 64 -4.32 -26.20 -24.15
N LYS A 65 -4.51 -25.07 -24.83
CA LYS A 65 -3.97 -24.86 -26.19
C LYS A 65 -2.64 -24.12 -26.22
N GLU A 66 -2.44 -23.17 -25.30
CA GLU A 66 -1.26 -22.29 -25.29
C GLU A 66 -0.41 -22.57 -24.06
N LEU A 67 0.64 -23.35 -24.31
CA LEU A 67 1.55 -23.88 -23.30
C LEU A 67 2.98 -23.52 -23.67
N GLU A 68 3.72 -22.91 -22.76
CA GLU A 68 5.12 -22.57 -22.95
C GLU A 68 5.97 -23.18 -21.84
N VAL A 69 6.98 -23.97 -22.19
CA VAL A 69 7.98 -24.43 -21.20
C VAL A 69 8.97 -23.30 -20.95
N VAL A 70 9.02 -22.81 -19.71
CA VAL A 70 9.89 -21.71 -19.31
C VAL A 70 10.76 -22.09 -18.12
N LYS A 71 12.00 -21.59 -18.11
CA LYS A 71 12.91 -21.73 -16.97
C LYS A 71 12.59 -20.71 -15.89
N ARG A 72 12.50 -21.18 -14.65
CA ARG A 72 12.33 -20.36 -13.45
C ARG A 72 13.22 -20.90 -12.33
N LYS A 73 13.20 -20.23 -11.18
CA LYS A 73 13.78 -20.71 -9.93
C LYS A 73 12.68 -20.97 -8.92
N ASP A 74 12.75 -22.10 -8.23
CA ASP A 74 11.86 -22.47 -7.11
C ASP A 74 12.72 -22.61 -5.86
N LEU A 75 12.69 -21.61 -4.99
CA LEU A 75 13.60 -21.47 -3.86
C LEU A 75 15.07 -21.54 -4.29
N GLY A 76 15.42 -20.73 -5.28
CA GLY A 76 16.78 -20.60 -5.82
C GLY A 76 17.24 -21.77 -6.69
N ARG A 77 16.45 -22.85 -6.81
CA ARG A 77 16.77 -24.02 -7.65
C ARG A 77 16.17 -23.84 -9.04
N PRO A 78 16.96 -23.95 -10.13
CA PRO A 78 16.42 -23.92 -11.48
C PRO A 78 15.39 -25.04 -11.69
N VAL A 79 14.24 -24.69 -12.22
CA VAL A 79 13.15 -25.61 -12.58
C VAL A 79 12.56 -25.22 -13.93
N ASP A 80 12.21 -26.22 -14.72
CA ASP A 80 11.35 -26.02 -15.89
C ASP A 80 9.89 -26.03 -15.40
N VAL A 81 9.10 -25.03 -15.81
CA VAL A 81 7.66 -24.96 -15.54
C VAL A 81 6.89 -24.74 -16.83
N ILE A 82 5.63 -25.13 -16.83
CA ILE A 82 4.74 -24.93 -17.97
C ILE A 82 3.88 -23.69 -17.68
N LYS A 83 4.07 -22.63 -18.46
CA LYS A 83 3.20 -21.45 -18.46
C LYS A 83 1.95 -21.78 -19.26
N ILE A 84 0.80 -21.73 -18.60
CA ILE A 84 -0.51 -22.00 -19.20
C ILE A 84 -1.18 -20.66 -19.45
N ILE A 85 -1.32 -20.27 -20.71
CA ILE A 85 -1.96 -19.01 -21.12
C ILE A 85 -3.45 -19.27 -21.33
N LEU A 86 -4.27 -18.35 -20.86
CA LEU A 86 -5.73 -18.46 -20.87
C LEU A 86 -6.35 -17.27 -21.61
N ASP A 87 -7.61 -17.42 -22.01
CA ASP A 87 -8.35 -16.37 -22.70
C ASP A 87 -8.84 -15.31 -21.72
N HIS A 88 -9.40 -15.72 -20.57
CA HIS A 88 -10.01 -14.79 -19.63
C HIS A 88 -9.63 -15.02 -18.15
N PRO A 89 -9.38 -13.96 -17.34
CA PRO A 89 -8.96 -14.10 -15.94
C PRO A 89 -9.96 -14.84 -15.04
N ARG A 90 -11.25 -14.79 -15.40
CA ARG A 90 -12.34 -15.50 -14.69
C ARG A 90 -12.26 -17.02 -14.83
N GLU A 91 -11.45 -17.53 -15.75
CA GLU A 91 -11.24 -18.97 -15.92
C GLU A 91 -10.25 -19.54 -14.91
N VAL A 92 -9.29 -18.74 -14.45
CA VAL A 92 -8.23 -19.17 -13.51
C VAL A 92 -8.79 -19.94 -12.30
N PRO A 93 -9.83 -19.47 -11.59
CA PRO A 93 -10.39 -20.22 -10.47
C PRO A 93 -11.04 -21.55 -10.85
N LYS A 94 -11.66 -21.63 -12.05
CA LYS A 94 -12.38 -22.81 -12.53
C LYS A 94 -11.44 -23.93 -12.93
N ILE A 95 -10.33 -23.59 -13.59
CA ILE A 95 -9.37 -24.56 -14.12
C ILE A 95 -8.35 -25.02 -13.07
N ARG A 96 -8.16 -24.26 -11.97
CA ARG A 96 -7.17 -24.57 -10.93
C ARG A 96 -7.33 -25.98 -10.38
N GLU A 97 -8.56 -26.38 -10.07
CA GLU A 97 -8.85 -27.74 -9.56
C GLU A 97 -8.66 -28.81 -10.64
N LYS A 98 -9.03 -28.51 -11.89
CA LYS A 98 -8.80 -29.42 -13.01
C LYS A 98 -7.32 -29.72 -13.20
N ILE A 99 -6.47 -28.69 -13.18
CA ILE A 99 -5.01 -28.81 -13.37
C ILE A 99 -4.36 -29.48 -12.16
N ARG A 100 -4.84 -29.23 -10.93
CA ARG A 100 -4.32 -29.87 -9.71
C ARG A 100 -4.51 -31.37 -9.64
N ASN A 101 -5.57 -31.87 -10.28
CA ASN A 101 -5.90 -33.29 -10.28
C ASN A 101 -5.16 -34.07 -11.38
N LEU A 102 -4.34 -33.40 -12.18
CA LEU A 102 -3.49 -34.04 -13.19
C LEU A 102 -2.30 -34.73 -12.50
N GLU A 103 -1.97 -35.93 -12.97
CA GLU A 103 -0.97 -36.81 -12.34
C GLU A 103 0.43 -36.19 -12.37
N HIS A 104 0.78 -35.52 -13.47
CA HIS A 104 2.11 -34.98 -13.68
C HIS A 104 2.26 -33.52 -13.23
N VAL A 105 1.22 -32.91 -12.65
CA VAL A 105 1.27 -31.58 -12.05
C VAL A 105 1.53 -31.69 -10.55
N ARG A 106 2.73 -31.32 -10.11
CA ARG A 106 3.07 -31.29 -8.68
C ARG A 106 2.37 -30.13 -7.96
N GLU A 107 2.36 -28.97 -8.57
CA GLU A 107 1.78 -27.75 -8.00
C GLU A 107 1.42 -26.74 -9.09
N ILE A 108 0.45 -25.87 -8.81
CA ILE A 108 0.18 -24.67 -9.61
C ILE A 108 0.68 -23.45 -8.84
N ARG A 109 1.45 -22.56 -9.47
CA ARG A 109 1.94 -21.30 -8.89
C ARG A 109 1.27 -20.10 -9.55
N GLU A 110 1.28 -18.97 -8.83
CA GLU A 110 0.86 -17.64 -9.32
C GLU A 110 -0.59 -17.51 -9.78
N HIS A 111 -1.43 -18.49 -9.46
CA HIS A 111 -2.85 -18.50 -9.85
C HIS A 111 -3.75 -17.51 -9.07
N ASP A 112 -3.18 -16.76 -8.12
CA ASP A 112 -3.92 -15.83 -7.25
C ASP A 112 -3.42 -14.39 -7.35
N ILE A 113 -2.62 -14.07 -8.38
CA ILE A 113 -2.23 -12.70 -8.70
C ILE A 113 -3.37 -12.05 -9.51
N PRO A 114 -3.98 -10.95 -9.03
CA PRO A 114 -5.02 -10.24 -9.77
C PRO A 114 -4.49 -9.75 -11.13
N PHE A 115 -5.34 -9.83 -12.15
CA PHE A 115 -4.96 -9.59 -13.54
C PHE A 115 -4.29 -8.22 -13.79
N TYR A 116 -4.86 -7.13 -13.26
CA TYR A 116 -4.25 -5.80 -13.37
C TYR A 116 -2.90 -5.69 -12.64
N ARG A 117 -2.68 -6.42 -11.55
CA ARG A 117 -1.38 -6.43 -10.86
C ARG A 117 -0.35 -7.23 -11.65
N ARG A 118 -0.78 -8.35 -12.25
CA ARG A 118 0.05 -9.12 -13.18
C ARG A 118 0.50 -8.22 -14.32
N TYR A 119 -0.41 -7.47 -14.94
CA TYR A 119 -0.07 -6.48 -15.98
C TYR A 119 1.00 -5.46 -15.54
N LEU A 120 0.89 -4.89 -14.34
CA LEU A 120 1.90 -3.99 -13.80
C LEU A 120 3.28 -4.67 -13.68
N ILE A 121 3.29 -5.90 -13.16
CA ILE A 121 4.52 -6.66 -12.92
C ILE A 121 5.20 -7.08 -14.24
N ASP A 122 4.46 -7.63 -15.21
CA ASP A 122 5.02 -8.10 -16.49
C ASP A 122 5.66 -6.97 -17.28
N ASN A 123 5.00 -5.81 -17.31
CA ASN A 123 5.40 -4.69 -18.14
C ASN A 123 6.32 -3.70 -17.41
N GLY A 124 6.76 -4.01 -16.18
CA GLY A 124 7.62 -3.12 -15.40
C GLY A 124 6.98 -1.76 -15.11
N LEU A 125 5.65 -1.73 -14.97
CA LEU A 125 4.88 -0.53 -14.68
C LEU A 125 4.69 -0.39 -13.17
N PHE A 126 4.69 0.85 -12.71
CA PHE A 126 4.34 1.19 -11.34
C PHE A 126 3.57 2.51 -11.32
N PRO A 127 2.48 2.63 -10.56
CA PRO A 127 1.73 3.88 -10.46
C PRO A 127 2.60 5.02 -9.91
N MET A 128 2.18 6.26 -10.17
CA MET A 128 2.91 7.51 -9.92
C MET A 128 4.20 7.64 -10.74
N SER A 129 4.33 6.89 -11.83
CA SER A 129 5.40 7.01 -12.81
C SER A 129 4.89 7.68 -14.08
N ARG A 130 5.82 8.23 -14.87
CA ARG A 130 5.54 8.69 -16.22
C ARG A 130 5.68 7.51 -17.16
N ILE A 131 4.62 7.21 -17.90
CA ILE A 131 4.57 6.14 -18.89
C ILE A 131 4.37 6.72 -20.28
N GLU A 132 4.98 6.05 -21.25
CA GLU A 132 4.83 6.30 -22.68
C GLU A 132 3.79 5.33 -23.23
N LEU A 133 2.85 5.88 -24.01
CA LEU A 133 1.75 5.20 -24.65
C LEU A 133 1.96 5.23 -26.16
N GLU A 134 1.81 4.09 -26.80
CA GLU A 134 1.83 3.96 -28.26
C GLU A 134 0.52 3.33 -28.71
N GLY A 135 -0.24 4.04 -29.54
CA GLY A 135 -1.58 3.63 -29.90
C GLY A 135 -2.34 4.61 -30.78
N HIS A 136 -3.67 4.55 -30.74
CA HIS A 136 -4.56 5.40 -31.51
C HIS A 136 -5.60 6.05 -30.62
N ARG A 137 -5.81 7.35 -30.78
CA ARG A 137 -6.94 8.05 -30.14
C ARG A 137 -8.24 7.59 -30.77
N ILE A 138 -9.24 7.27 -29.93
CA ILE A 138 -10.57 6.88 -30.37
C ILE A 138 -11.61 7.85 -29.81
N GLU A 139 -12.65 8.15 -30.59
CA GLU A 139 -13.69 9.11 -30.20
C GLU A 139 -14.64 8.56 -29.14
N SER A 140 -14.85 7.24 -29.12
CA SER A 140 -15.75 6.59 -28.19
C SER A 140 -15.35 5.15 -27.91
N SER A 141 -15.78 4.64 -26.76
CA SER A 141 -15.60 3.25 -26.35
C SER A 141 -16.81 2.80 -25.52
N PRO A 142 -17.34 1.57 -25.70
CA PRO A 142 -18.51 1.11 -24.94
C PRO A 142 -18.27 1.04 -23.41
N ILE A 143 -17.01 1.07 -22.99
CA ILE A 143 -16.57 1.01 -21.59
C ILE A 143 -16.17 2.37 -21.01
N VAL A 144 -16.31 3.45 -21.78
CA VAL A 144 -16.06 4.84 -21.37
C VAL A 144 -17.23 5.70 -21.82
N LYS A 145 -18.09 6.11 -20.88
CA LYS A 145 -19.29 6.89 -21.16
C LYS A 145 -19.07 8.41 -21.12
N SER A 146 -17.92 8.84 -20.60
CA SER A 146 -17.57 10.25 -20.46
C SER A 146 -17.02 10.80 -21.78
N SER A 147 -17.46 12.01 -22.16
CA SER A 147 -16.95 12.75 -23.32
C SER A 147 -15.68 13.55 -23.03
N ASP A 148 -15.35 13.75 -21.75
CA ASP A 148 -14.39 14.75 -21.31
C ASP A 148 -13.05 14.11 -20.91
N VAL A 149 -12.74 12.96 -21.52
CA VAL A 149 -11.52 12.17 -21.32
C VAL A 149 -10.97 11.71 -22.66
N GLU A 150 -9.66 11.75 -22.83
CA GLU A 150 -9.02 11.23 -24.02
C GLU A 150 -8.91 9.70 -23.91
N ILE A 151 -9.38 8.97 -24.91
CA ILE A 151 -9.31 7.51 -24.94
C ILE A 151 -8.23 7.10 -25.94
N ILE A 152 -7.30 6.25 -25.49
CA ILE A 152 -6.19 5.75 -26.31
C ILE A 152 -6.26 4.23 -26.35
N GLU A 153 -6.53 3.65 -27.51
CA GLU A 153 -6.38 2.21 -27.71
C GLU A 153 -4.91 1.92 -27.98
N LEU A 154 -4.29 1.05 -27.18
CA LEU A 154 -2.87 0.76 -27.24
C LEU A 154 -2.56 -0.32 -28.28
N ASP A 155 -1.51 -0.08 -29.07
CA ASP A 155 -0.97 -1.07 -30.01
C ASP A 155 0.02 -2.02 -29.29
N GLU A 156 0.73 -1.49 -28.29
CA GLU A 156 1.66 -2.23 -27.43
C GLU A 156 1.48 -1.85 -25.96
N PRO A 157 1.86 -2.73 -25.01
CA PRO A 157 1.92 -2.36 -23.60
C PRO A 157 2.80 -1.12 -23.38
N PRO A 158 2.40 -0.20 -22.48
CA PRO A 158 3.12 1.04 -22.27
C PRO A 158 4.45 0.78 -21.57
N ARG A 159 5.33 1.78 -21.60
CA ARG A 159 6.67 1.68 -21.01
C ARG A 159 6.88 2.78 -19.99
N THR A 160 7.47 2.45 -18.84
CA THR A 160 7.88 3.46 -17.87
C THR A 160 9.08 4.24 -18.43
N ILE A 161 8.93 5.55 -18.63
CA ILE A 161 9.98 6.44 -19.16
C ILE A 161 10.53 7.40 -18.11
N GLY A 162 9.81 7.59 -17.00
CA GLY A 162 10.22 8.54 -15.96
C GLY A 162 9.76 8.13 -14.58
N SER A 163 10.65 8.36 -13.61
CA SER A 163 10.40 8.14 -12.20
C SER A 163 10.52 9.45 -11.42
N ARG A 164 10.26 10.61 -12.03
CA ARG A 164 10.15 11.85 -11.24
C ARG A 164 8.93 11.76 -10.34
N PHE A 165 9.05 12.28 -9.11
CA PHE A 165 7.93 12.35 -8.18
C PHE A 165 6.85 13.30 -8.75
N PRO A 166 5.61 12.85 -8.96
CA PRO A 166 4.60 13.67 -9.62
C PRO A 166 3.96 14.67 -8.64
N GLU A 167 3.59 15.84 -9.17
CA GLU A 167 2.73 16.80 -8.47
C GLU A 167 1.28 16.54 -8.87
N LEU A 168 0.48 16.11 -7.88
CA LEU A 168 -0.92 15.72 -8.07
C LEU A 168 -1.85 16.76 -7.44
N GLU A 169 -2.98 17.02 -8.08
CA GLU A 169 -4.01 17.86 -7.49
C GLU A 169 -4.76 17.07 -6.43
N ILE A 170 -4.84 17.64 -5.23
CA ILE A 170 -5.55 17.08 -4.09
C ILE A 170 -6.82 17.91 -3.89
N LEU A 171 -7.96 17.24 -3.81
CA LEU A 171 -9.20 17.80 -3.30
C LEU A 171 -9.51 17.11 -1.98
N ALA A 172 -9.48 17.86 -0.88
CA ALA A 172 -9.99 17.40 0.40
C ALA A 172 -11.49 17.65 0.49
N PHE A 173 -12.21 16.75 1.14
CA PHE A 173 -13.63 16.94 1.44
C PHE A 173 -13.99 16.43 2.83
N ASP A 174 -15.07 16.95 3.37
CA ASP A 174 -15.68 16.57 4.65
C ASP A 174 -17.19 16.87 4.60
N ILE A 175 -18.01 16.14 5.38
CA ILE A 175 -19.46 16.38 5.46
C ILE A 175 -19.90 16.63 6.90
N GLU A 176 -20.92 17.49 7.05
CA GLU A 176 -21.68 17.59 8.30
C GLU A 176 -23.12 17.18 8.10
N VAL A 177 -23.67 16.52 9.10
CA VAL A 177 -25.01 15.91 9.07
C VAL A 177 -25.88 16.44 10.21
N TYR A 178 -27.17 16.63 9.94
CA TYR A 178 -28.14 17.05 10.95
C TYR A 178 -28.42 15.91 11.92
N ASN A 179 -28.09 16.04 13.21
CA ASN A 179 -28.11 14.91 14.15
C ASN A 179 -28.81 15.17 15.51
N PRO A 180 -30.07 15.64 15.53
CA PRO A 180 -30.78 15.99 16.77
C PRO A 180 -31.04 14.82 17.73
N ARG A 181 -30.84 13.58 17.27
CA ARG A 181 -31.06 12.35 18.04
C ARG A 181 -29.75 11.65 18.44
N GLY A 182 -28.61 12.32 18.30
CA GLY A 182 -27.30 11.80 18.66
C GLY A 182 -26.57 11.20 17.46
N MET A 183 -26.39 9.87 17.44
CA MET A 183 -25.68 9.22 16.34
C MET A 183 -26.48 9.34 15.04
N PRO A 184 -25.91 9.92 13.97
CA PRO A 184 -26.67 10.23 12.76
C PRO A 184 -27.08 8.96 12.00
N ASN A 185 -28.32 8.97 11.49
CA ASN A 185 -28.89 7.91 10.68
C ASN A 185 -29.16 8.40 9.25
N PRO A 186 -28.45 7.90 8.22
CA PRO A 186 -28.63 8.37 6.85
C PRO A 186 -30.02 8.09 6.25
N GLU A 187 -30.88 7.29 6.90
CA GLU A 187 -32.28 7.15 6.46
C GLU A 187 -33.16 8.35 6.81
N GLU A 188 -32.78 9.14 7.81
CA GLU A 188 -33.61 10.22 8.37
C GLU A 188 -32.86 11.56 8.35
N ASP A 189 -31.61 11.54 8.76
CA ASP A 189 -30.78 12.71 9.05
C ASP A 189 -30.06 13.22 7.79
N GLU A 190 -30.37 14.45 7.39
CA GLU A 190 -29.88 15.09 6.16
C GLU A 190 -28.42 15.53 6.26
N ILE A 191 -27.71 15.54 5.13
CA ILE A 191 -26.45 16.27 4.97
C ILE A 191 -26.78 17.77 4.92
N ILE A 192 -26.18 18.55 5.82
CA ILE A 192 -26.41 20.00 5.93
C ILE A 192 -25.36 20.81 5.19
N MET A 193 -24.15 20.27 5.05
CA MET A 193 -23.11 20.87 4.22
C MET A 193 -22.04 19.86 3.79
N ILE A 194 -21.37 20.17 2.68
CA ILE A 194 -20.15 19.48 2.24
C ILE A 194 -19.07 20.53 2.04
N SER A 195 -17.95 20.36 2.75
CA SER A 195 -16.79 21.25 2.70
C SER A 195 -15.72 20.69 1.76
N LEU A 196 -15.05 21.57 1.02
CA LEU A 196 -14.08 21.25 -0.01
C LEU A 196 -12.88 22.21 0.08
N TYR A 197 -11.67 21.67 -0.06
CA TYR A 197 -10.46 22.49 -0.12
C TYR A 197 -9.38 21.84 -0.99
N ASN A 198 -8.81 22.60 -1.92
CA ASN A 198 -7.77 22.14 -2.85
C ASN A 198 -6.38 22.74 -2.58
N GLY A 199 -6.21 23.45 -1.45
CA GLY A 199 -4.99 24.20 -1.13
C GLY A 199 -5.02 25.67 -1.53
N ARG A 200 -6.05 26.11 -2.26
CA ARG A 200 -6.20 27.48 -2.75
C ARG A 200 -7.60 28.03 -2.59
N GLU A 201 -8.60 27.19 -2.88
CA GLU A 201 -10.01 27.55 -2.86
C GLU A 201 -10.70 26.87 -1.68
N GLU A 202 -11.34 27.69 -0.85
CA GLU A 202 -12.20 27.31 0.26
C GLU A 202 -13.64 27.31 -0.24
N ARG A 203 -14.35 26.19 -0.08
CA ARG A 203 -15.73 26.09 -0.51
C ARG A 203 -16.55 25.20 0.42
N ILE A 204 -17.73 25.66 0.80
CA ILE A 204 -18.76 24.87 1.48
C ILE A 204 -20.02 24.94 0.65
N ILE A 205 -20.61 23.79 0.32
CA ILE A 205 -21.93 23.73 -0.32
C ILE A 205 -22.95 23.54 0.79
N SER A 206 -23.91 24.47 0.93
CA SER A 206 -24.94 24.39 1.98
C SER A 206 -26.22 25.11 1.59
N ARG A 207 -27.30 24.87 2.36
CA ARG A 207 -28.60 25.54 2.20
C ARG A 207 -28.71 26.86 2.95
N GLU A 208 -27.72 27.16 3.78
CA GLU A 208 -27.68 28.35 4.64
C GLU A 208 -26.30 29.00 4.55
N GLY A 209 -26.14 30.21 5.09
CA GLY A 209 -24.82 30.85 5.25
C GLY A 209 -24.30 31.60 4.02
N GLY A 210 -25.17 31.93 3.05
CA GLY A 210 -24.79 32.64 1.82
C GLY A 210 -24.20 34.05 2.00
N HIS A 211 -24.16 34.58 3.23
CA HIS A 211 -23.42 35.82 3.57
C HIS A 211 -21.91 35.59 3.72
N LEU A 212 -21.47 34.34 3.86
CA LEU A 212 -20.06 33.95 3.94
C LEU A 212 -19.51 33.72 2.53
N ASN A 213 -18.36 34.31 2.21
CA ASN A 213 -17.77 34.28 0.86
C ASN A 213 -17.30 32.89 0.40
N PHE A 214 -17.05 31.97 1.33
CA PHE A 214 -16.67 30.58 1.05
C PHE A 214 -17.88 29.63 1.02
N VAL A 215 -19.11 30.12 1.18
CA VAL A 215 -20.32 29.29 1.14
C VAL A 215 -21.04 29.47 -0.21
N GLU A 216 -21.19 28.37 -0.93
CA GLU A 216 -22.03 28.23 -2.12
C GLU A 216 -23.44 27.79 -1.69
N LEU A 217 -24.39 28.73 -1.76
CA LEU A 217 -25.78 28.52 -1.36
C LEU A 217 -26.53 27.69 -2.43
N VAL A 218 -27.17 26.61 -2.00
CA VAL A 218 -28.03 25.74 -2.84
C VAL A 218 -29.40 25.53 -2.21
N GLU A 219 -30.37 25.04 -2.98
CA GLU A 219 -31.78 25.00 -2.56
C GLU A 219 -32.09 23.92 -1.50
N ASP A 220 -31.57 22.71 -1.69
CA ASP A 220 -31.90 21.55 -0.86
C ASP A 220 -30.71 20.57 -0.73
N GLU A 221 -30.86 19.51 0.08
CA GLU A 221 -29.83 18.48 0.26
C GLU A 221 -29.50 17.79 -1.06
N LYS A 222 -30.50 17.58 -1.92
CA LYS A 222 -30.30 16.98 -3.24
C LYS A 222 -29.31 17.82 -4.05
N SER A 223 -29.50 19.13 -4.04
CA SER A 223 -28.62 20.10 -4.71
C SER A 223 -27.22 20.13 -4.09
N ILE A 224 -27.07 19.91 -2.76
CA ILE A 224 -25.76 19.75 -2.11
C ILE A 224 -24.99 18.58 -2.74
N ILE A 225 -25.64 17.41 -2.84
CA ILE A 225 -25.00 16.19 -3.34
C ILE A 225 -24.75 16.28 -4.85
N GLU A 226 -25.70 16.80 -5.62
CA GLU A 226 -25.54 17.04 -7.06
C GLU A 226 -24.36 17.97 -7.33
N ARG A 227 -24.27 19.07 -6.57
CA ARG A 227 -23.18 20.03 -6.73
C ARG A 227 -21.83 19.46 -6.34
N PHE A 228 -21.75 18.67 -5.27
CA PHE A 228 -20.53 17.94 -4.91
C PHE A 228 -20.07 17.00 -6.04
N ALA A 229 -21.01 16.26 -6.64
CA ALA A 229 -20.71 15.37 -7.76
C ALA A 229 -20.23 16.13 -9.01
N GLU A 230 -20.85 17.26 -9.33
CA GLU A 230 -20.43 18.17 -10.41
C GLU A 230 -19.00 18.67 -10.22
N ILE A 231 -18.66 19.18 -9.02
CA ILE A 231 -17.33 19.71 -8.75
C ILE A 231 -16.26 18.64 -8.97
N ILE A 232 -16.47 17.41 -8.50
CA ILE A 232 -15.51 16.32 -8.72
C ILE A 232 -15.42 15.96 -10.20
N LYS A 233 -16.55 15.91 -10.90
CA LYS A 233 -16.61 15.58 -12.33
C LYS A 233 -15.90 16.62 -13.20
N ASP A 234 -16.04 17.90 -12.86
CA ASP A 234 -15.45 19.01 -13.60
C ASP A 234 -13.96 19.16 -13.30
N SER A 235 -13.59 19.16 -12.02
CA SER A 235 -12.19 19.34 -11.60
C SER A 235 -11.32 18.10 -11.85
N LYS A 236 -11.92 16.89 -11.87
CA LYS A 236 -11.23 15.60 -12.03
C LYS A 236 -9.94 15.54 -11.22
N PRO A 237 -10.00 15.69 -9.89
CA PRO A 237 -8.81 15.70 -9.07
C PRO A 237 -8.12 14.32 -9.18
N GLU A 238 -6.80 14.30 -9.21
CA GLU A 238 -6.03 13.05 -9.17
C GLU A 238 -6.23 12.36 -7.82
N LEU A 239 -6.29 13.12 -6.72
CA LEU A 239 -6.50 12.63 -5.36
C LEU A 239 -7.75 13.28 -4.76
N LEU A 240 -8.67 12.44 -4.28
CA LEU A 240 -9.77 12.87 -3.42
C LEU A 240 -9.51 12.32 -2.02
N VAL A 241 -9.40 13.21 -1.03
CA VAL A 241 -8.97 12.83 0.33
C VAL A 241 -10.03 13.21 1.36
N GLY A 242 -10.24 12.33 2.33
CA GLY A 242 -11.13 12.55 3.47
C GLY A 242 -10.54 11.90 4.72
N TYR A 243 -11.18 12.10 5.86
CA TYR A 243 -10.75 11.51 7.13
C TYR A 243 -11.86 10.61 7.69
N ASN A 244 -11.65 9.30 7.69
CA ASN A 244 -12.66 8.27 7.98
C ASN A 244 -13.78 8.16 6.91
N SER A 245 -13.49 8.67 5.70
CA SER A 245 -14.40 8.73 4.57
C SER A 245 -14.82 7.39 3.98
N ASP A 246 -14.03 6.33 4.19
CA ASP A 246 -14.44 4.97 3.77
C ASP A 246 -15.55 4.39 4.67
N ASN A 247 -15.62 4.82 5.93
CA ASN A 247 -16.54 4.26 6.93
C ASN A 247 -17.74 5.17 7.23
N PHE A 248 -17.60 6.48 7.04
CA PHE A 248 -18.65 7.46 7.36
C PHE A 248 -19.12 8.21 6.10
N ASP A 249 -18.32 9.12 5.57
CA ASP A 249 -18.75 10.12 4.59
C ASP A 249 -19.34 9.49 3.32
N PHE A 250 -18.59 8.63 2.63
CA PHE A 250 -19.10 8.03 1.39
C PHE A 250 -20.29 7.08 1.62
N PRO A 251 -20.28 6.19 2.63
CA PRO A 251 -21.49 5.44 2.99
C PRO A 251 -22.72 6.34 3.21
N TYR A 252 -22.54 7.48 3.88
CA TYR A 252 -23.61 8.44 4.17
C TYR A 252 -24.11 9.14 2.90
N ILE A 253 -23.19 9.77 2.14
CA ILE A 253 -23.48 10.45 0.86
C ILE A 253 -24.22 9.52 -0.09
N ARG A 254 -23.79 8.25 -0.19
CA ARG A 254 -24.44 7.27 -1.05
C ARG A 254 -25.86 6.97 -0.64
N LYS A 255 -26.08 6.72 0.65
CA LYS A 255 -27.42 6.38 1.14
C LYS A 255 -28.37 7.56 0.96
N ARG A 256 -27.92 8.80 1.21
CA ARG A 256 -28.70 10.02 0.92
C ARG A 256 -28.95 10.21 -0.57
N ALA A 257 -27.92 10.03 -1.42
CA ALA A 257 -28.06 10.10 -2.87
C ALA A 257 -29.09 9.08 -3.40
N ASP A 258 -29.06 7.84 -2.90
CA ASP A 258 -30.02 6.79 -3.27
C ASP A 258 -31.46 7.17 -2.87
N LEU A 259 -31.66 7.76 -1.69
CA LEU A 259 -32.99 8.23 -1.23
C LEU A 259 -33.52 9.42 -2.04
N LEU A 260 -32.61 10.31 -2.46
CA LEU A 260 -32.95 11.54 -3.20
C LEU A 260 -32.96 11.34 -4.73
N GLY A 261 -32.60 10.15 -5.21
CA GLY A 261 -32.54 9.83 -6.63
C GLY A 261 -31.38 10.49 -7.38
N VAL A 262 -30.28 10.82 -6.69
CA VAL A 262 -29.08 11.44 -7.27
C VAL A 262 -28.09 10.38 -7.73
N LYS A 263 -27.58 10.51 -8.96
CA LYS A 263 -26.53 9.62 -9.49
C LYS A 263 -25.15 10.19 -9.25
N LEU A 264 -24.31 9.45 -8.52
CA LEU A 264 -22.92 9.80 -8.26
C LEU A 264 -21.98 9.31 -9.37
N ASP A 265 -22.29 9.63 -10.63
CA ASP A 265 -21.56 9.24 -11.84
C ASP A 265 -20.29 10.10 -12.04
N ILE A 266 -19.40 10.07 -11.04
CA ILE A 266 -18.20 10.94 -10.96
C ILE A 266 -16.91 10.28 -11.45
N GLY A 267 -16.96 9.00 -11.86
CA GLY A 267 -15.81 8.32 -12.45
C GLY A 267 -15.44 8.92 -13.81
N TRP A 268 -14.14 8.92 -14.15
CA TRP A 268 -13.64 9.40 -15.44
C TRP A 268 -14.19 8.59 -16.62
N ASP A 269 -14.55 7.32 -16.40
CA ASP A 269 -15.23 6.47 -17.37
C ASP A 269 -16.76 6.67 -17.40
N GLY A 270 -17.28 7.64 -16.64
CA GLY A 270 -18.71 7.89 -16.43
C GLY A 270 -19.39 6.85 -15.53
N SER A 271 -18.63 6.07 -14.76
CA SER A 271 -19.19 5.13 -13.79
C SER A 271 -19.53 5.79 -12.46
N THR A 272 -20.53 5.23 -11.77
CA THR A 272 -20.85 5.58 -10.40
C THR A 272 -19.80 5.06 -9.41
N ILE A 273 -19.70 5.70 -8.24
CA ILE A 273 -18.83 5.24 -7.16
C ILE A 273 -19.20 3.83 -6.68
N LYS A 274 -18.20 3.03 -6.30
CA LYS A 274 -18.40 1.66 -5.82
C LYS A 274 -17.82 1.47 -4.43
N SER A 275 -18.46 0.63 -3.61
CA SER A 275 -17.86 0.14 -2.37
C SER A 275 -17.26 -1.23 -2.62
N LEU A 276 -16.00 -1.38 -2.24
CA LEU A 276 -15.24 -2.61 -2.31
C LEU A 276 -15.10 -3.17 -0.89
N ARG A 277 -15.54 -4.41 -0.69
CA ARG A 277 -15.32 -5.11 0.58
C ARG A 277 -13.86 -5.57 0.66
N ARG A 278 -13.17 -5.17 1.73
CA ARG A 278 -11.77 -5.55 2.04
C ARG A 278 -11.71 -6.20 3.43
N GLY A 279 -12.11 -7.47 3.51
CA GLY A 279 -12.25 -8.17 4.78
C GLY A 279 -13.45 -7.65 5.58
N PHE A 280 -13.18 -7.04 6.74
CA PHE A 280 -14.18 -6.38 7.59
C PHE A 280 -14.34 -4.88 7.28
N ALA A 281 -13.46 -4.30 6.46
CA ALA A 281 -13.54 -2.91 6.04
C ALA A 281 -14.23 -2.77 4.68
N THR A 282 -14.82 -1.61 4.43
CA THR A 282 -15.25 -1.15 3.10
C THR A 282 -14.28 -0.09 2.60
N ALA A 283 -14.19 0.06 1.28
CA ALA A 283 -13.42 1.13 0.67
C ALA A 283 -14.17 1.68 -0.55
N THR A 284 -14.29 3.00 -0.64
CA THR A 284 -14.94 3.65 -1.79
C THR A 284 -13.94 3.88 -2.91
N THR A 285 -14.28 3.42 -4.12
CA THR A 285 -13.48 3.60 -5.33
C THR A 285 -14.22 4.48 -6.33
N ILE A 286 -13.46 5.39 -6.94
CA ILE A 286 -13.87 6.27 -8.03
C ILE A 286 -12.91 5.97 -9.18
N LYS A 287 -13.40 5.75 -10.39
CA LYS A 287 -12.52 5.41 -11.51
C LYS A 287 -11.82 6.65 -12.02
N GLY A 288 -10.49 6.60 -12.12
CA GLY A 288 -9.63 7.73 -12.51
C GLY A 288 -9.21 8.66 -11.37
N THR A 289 -10.07 8.89 -10.38
CA THR A 289 -9.73 9.65 -9.16
C THR A 289 -9.33 8.70 -8.03
N ILE A 290 -8.13 8.88 -7.47
CA ILE A 290 -7.67 8.04 -6.36
C ILE A 290 -8.25 8.56 -5.05
N HIS A 291 -9.23 7.84 -4.52
CA HIS A 291 -9.73 8.11 -3.18
C HIS A 291 -8.76 7.59 -2.09
N VAL A 292 -8.33 8.48 -1.19
CA VAL A 292 -7.52 8.14 -0.02
C VAL A 292 -8.21 8.58 1.27
N ASP A 293 -8.65 7.61 2.05
CA ASP A 293 -9.03 7.84 3.45
C ASP A 293 -7.76 7.93 4.31
N LEU A 294 -7.54 9.08 4.95
CA LEU A 294 -6.37 9.34 5.78
C LEU A 294 -6.41 8.56 7.12
N TYR A 295 -7.59 8.21 7.63
CA TYR A 295 -7.72 7.52 8.93
C TYR A 295 -6.90 6.21 9.01
N PRO A 296 -7.05 5.23 8.09
CA PRO A 296 -6.23 4.01 8.09
C PRO A 296 -4.74 4.27 7.80
N VAL A 297 -4.42 5.36 7.11
CA VAL A 297 -3.02 5.78 6.85
C VAL A 297 -2.37 6.26 8.15
N MET A 298 -3.06 7.12 8.90
CA MET A 298 -2.55 7.68 10.15
C MET A 298 -2.39 6.62 11.23
N ARG A 299 -3.36 5.70 11.35
CA ARG A 299 -3.28 4.53 12.24
C ARG A 299 -2.11 3.59 11.96
N ARG A 300 -1.55 3.63 10.75
CA ARG A 300 -0.36 2.85 10.39
C ARG A 300 0.94 3.52 10.83
N TYR A 301 0.95 4.84 10.94
CA TYR A 301 2.17 5.62 11.01
C TYR A 301 2.44 6.27 12.35
N ILE A 302 1.38 6.51 13.13
CA ILE A 302 1.49 7.11 14.45
C ILE A 302 0.76 6.20 15.42
N ASN A 303 1.34 6.00 16.61
CA ASN A 303 0.68 5.29 17.69
C ASN A 303 0.07 6.32 18.66
N LEU A 304 -1.25 6.41 18.67
CA LEU A 304 -2.04 7.32 19.50
C LEU A 304 -3.12 6.56 20.26
N ASP A 305 -3.53 7.10 21.42
CA ASP A 305 -4.65 6.57 22.19
C ASP A 305 -5.98 6.76 21.45
N THR A 306 -6.16 7.91 20.79
CA THR A 306 -7.29 8.23 19.93
C THR A 306 -6.81 8.76 18.57
N TYR A 307 -7.63 8.56 17.54
CA TYR A 307 -7.32 8.94 16.16
C TYR A 307 -8.38 9.88 15.58
N THR A 308 -8.92 10.79 16.40
CA THR A 308 -9.76 11.87 15.87
C THR A 308 -8.92 12.81 15.02
N LEU A 309 -9.56 13.58 14.13
CA LEU A 309 -8.86 14.49 13.22
C LEU A 309 -8.01 15.50 14.01
N GLU A 310 -8.55 16.04 15.09
CA GLU A 310 -7.91 17.05 15.95
C GLU A 310 -6.70 16.46 16.67
N ARG A 311 -6.83 15.25 17.23
CA ARG A 311 -5.72 14.59 17.93
C ARG A 311 -4.55 14.32 16.97
N VAL A 312 -4.86 13.85 15.76
CA VAL A 312 -3.85 13.60 14.73
C VAL A 312 -3.24 14.90 14.22
N TYR A 313 -4.05 15.93 13.99
CA TYR A 313 -3.60 17.24 13.55
C TYR A 313 -2.65 17.85 14.58
N PHE A 314 -3.01 17.82 15.87
CA PHE A 314 -2.17 18.30 16.96
C PHE A 314 -0.84 17.54 17.04
N GLU A 315 -0.85 16.20 16.92
CA GLU A 315 0.38 15.41 16.94
C GLU A 315 1.32 15.78 15.77
N LEU A 316 0.75 16.04 14.59
CA LEU A 316 1.53 16.36 13.40
C LEU A 316 2.04 17.81 13.38
N PHE A 317 1.30 18.77 13.90
CA PHE A 317 1.57 20.20 13.69
C PHE A 317 1.79 20.99 14.99
N GLY A 318 1.45 20.43 16.16
CA GLY A 318 1.48 21.13 17.45
C GLY A 318 0.40 22.21 17.59
N GLU A 319 -0.52 22.28 16.64
CA GLU A 319 -1.61 23.26 16.56
C GLU A 319 -2.90 22.64 17.10
N LYS A 320 -3.64 23.39 17.93
CA LYS A 320 -4.98 23.00 18.37
C LYS A 320 -6.02 23.55 17.41
N LYS A 321 -7.07 22.77 17.17
CA LYS A 321 -8.26 23.21 16.43
C LYS A 321 -9.38 23.58 17.37
N VAL A 322 -10.35 24.33 16.86
CA VAL A 322 -11.62 24.52 17.55
C VAL A 322 -12.38 23.20 17.51
N GLU A 323 -12.87 22.75 18.67
CA GLU A 323 -13.68 21.54 18.80
C GLU A 323 -15.12 21.93 19.04
N LEU A 324 -16.03 21.41 18.22
CA LEU A 324 -17.47 21.44 18.49
C LEU A 324 -17.93 20.06 18.96
N PRO A 325 -18.86 19.95 19.93
CA PRO A 325 -19.41 18.65 20.32
C PRO A 325 -20.17 18.03 19.14
N GLY A 326 -19.63 16.93 18.60
CA GLY A 326 -20.18 16.29 17.40
C GLY A 326 -21.64 15.82 17.55
N ASP A 327 -22.10 15.55 18.78
CA ASP A 327 -23.48 15.18 19.12
C ASP A 327 -24.44 16.38 19.22
N GLN A 328 -23.92 17.61 19.11
CA GLN A 328 -24.67 18.87 19.25
C GLN A 328 -24.54 19.78 18.01
N LEU A 329 -23.98 19.29 16.90
CA LEU A 329 -23.83 20.08 15.66
C LEU A 329 -25.17 20.62 15.15
N TRP A 330 -26.26 19.86 15.33
CA TRP A 330 -27.62 20.31 15.02
C TRP A 330 -28.05 21.58 15.78
N GLU A 331 -27.57 21.80 17.01
CA GLU A 331 -27.90 23.01 17.80
C GLU A 331 -27.26 24.26 17.16
N TYR A 332 -26.05 24.11 16.63
CA TYR A 332 -25.37 25.18 15.90
C TYR A 332 -26.02 25.43 14.54
N TRP A 333 -26.52 24.38 13.89
CA TRP A 333 -27.26 24.49 12.64
C TRP A 333 -28.59 25.25 12.83
N ASP A 334 -29.37 24.88 13.85
CA ASP A 334 -30.70 25.48 14.10
C ASP A 334 -30.61 26.91 14.64
N ASN A 335 -29.48 27.30 15.25
CA ASN A 335 -29.26 28.63 15.78
C ASN A 335 -28.45 29.53 14.83
N GLU A 336 -29.13 30.49 14.18
CA GLU A 336 -28.50 31.45 13.26
C GLU A 336 -27.29 32.19 13.85
N THR A 337 -27.27 32.47 15.15
CA THR A 337 -26.15 33.18 15.80
C THR A 337 -24.91 32.31 16.02
N LEU A 338 -25.08 30.98 16.02
CA LEU A 338 -24.02 29.99 16.19
C LEU A 338 -23.62 29.33 14.87
N ARG A 339 -24.48 29.37 13.84
CA ARG A 339 -24.28 28.70 12.55
C ARG A 339 -22.97 29.07 11.85
N ASP A 340 -22.56 30.33 11.93
CA ASP A 340 -21.27 30.78 11.39
C ASP A 340 -20.06 30.09 12.04
N GLN A 341 -20.19 29.64 13.30
CA GLN A 341 -19.13 28.87 13.97
C GLN A 341 -19.05 27.45 13.40
N LEU A 342 -20.21 26.83 13.09
CA LEU A 342 -20.27 25.52 12.46
C LEU A 342 -19.63 25.54 11.05
N PHE A 343 -19.92 26.58 10.26
CA PHE A 343 -19.29 26.74 8.94
C PHE A 343 -17.76 26.88 9.03
N LYS A 344 -17.26 27.67 9.99
CA LYS A 344 -15.82 27.81 10.21
C LYS A 344 -15.18 26.52 10.69
N TYR A 345 -15.86 25.79 11.58
CA TYR A 345 -15.43 24.47 12.07
C TYR A 345 -15.27 23.47 10.91
N SER A 346 -16.30 23.32 10.07
CA SER A 346 -16.25 22.39 8.93
C SER A 346 -15.18 22.80 7.89
N LEU A 347 -14.95 24.11 7.71
CA LEU A 347 -13.84 24.59 6.88
C LEU A 347 -12.48 24.22 7.48
N GLU A 348 -12.28 24.40 8.79
CA GLU A 348 -11.06 23.98 9.48
C GLU A 348 -10.83 22.46 9.40
N ASP A 349 -11.90 21.64 9.40
CA ASP A 349 -11.87 20.18 9.20
C ASP A 349 -11.32 19.80 7.83
N VAL A 350 -11.87 20.34 6.76
CA VAL A 350 -11.37 20.03 5.41
C VAL A 350 -9.95 20.58 5.17
N MET A 351 -9.61 21.75 5.71
CA MET A 351 -8.26 22.32 5.61
C MET A 351 -7.22 21.49 6.39
N ALA A 352 -7.59 20.99 7.58
CA ALA A 352 -6.73 20.10 8.35
C ALA A 352 -6.50 18.77 7.62
N THR A 353 -7.56 18.19 7.06
CA THR A 353 -7.50 16.98 6.23
C THR A 353 -6.53 17.18 5.06
N TYR A 354 -6.61 18.31 4.35
CA TYR A 354 -5.67 18.65 3.28
C TYR A 354 -4.21 18.76 3.76
N LYS A 355 -3.96 19.50 4.85
CA LYS A 355 -2.60 19.64 5.42
C LYS A 355 -2.00 18.30 5.83
N ILE A 356 -2.80 17.41 6.42
CA ILE A 356 -2.37 16.04 6.74
C ILE A 356 -2.02 15.28 5.47
N ALA A 357 -2.84 15.38 4.42
CA ALA A 357 -2.58 14.74 3.13
C ALA A 357 -1.25 15.23 2.51
N GLU A 358 -1.01 16.54 2.45
CA GLU A 358 0.25 17.12 1.95
C GLU A 358 1.48 16.64 2.71
N LYS A 359 1.34 16.39 4.01
CA LYS A 359 2.43 15.90 4.86
C LYS A 359 2.70 14.41 4.66
N ILE A 360 1.65 13.59 4.53
CA ILE A 360 1.74 12.13 4.67
C ILE A 360 1.66 11.37 3.34
N LEU A 361 0.92 11.89 2.35
CA LEU A 361 0.78 11.22 1.06
C LEU A 361 2.09 11.11 0.26
N PRO A 362 3.05 12.05 0.34
CA PRO A 362 4.30 11.89 -0.39
C PRO A 362 5.01 10.56 -0.09
N LEU A 363 5.00 10.14 1.19
CA LEU A 363 5.55 8.86 1.61
C LEU A 363 4.76 7.66 1.06
N ASN A 364 3.43 7.73 1.03
CA ASN A 364 2.62 6.65 0.45
C ASN A 364 2.82 6.54 -1.06
N MET A 365 2.93 7.66 -1.77
CA MET A 365 3.19 7.69 -3.21
C MET A 365 4.56 7.08 -3.54
N GLU A 366 5.58 7.34 -2.72
CA GLU A 366 6.89 6.71 -2.91
C GLU A 366 6.86 5.21 -2.60
N ILE A 367 6.13 4.79 -1.55
CA ILE A 367 5.88 3.36 -1.31
C ILE A 367 5.13 2.73 -2.48
N THR A 368 4.16 3.42 -3.08
CA THR A 368 3.46 2.98 -4.30
C THR A 368 4.42 2.71 -5.46
N ARG A 369 5.39 3.60 -5.67
CA ARG A 369 6.41 3.45 -6.73
C ARG A 369 7.37 2.31 -6.44
N ILE A 370 7.84 2.21 -5.19
CA ILE A 370 8.76 1.14 -4.78
C ILE A 370 8.07 -0.23 -4.79
N VAL A 371 6.82 -0.34 -4.35
CA VAL A 371 6.08 -1.62 -4.28
C VAL A 371 5.42 -1.98 -5.63
N GLY A 372 5.17 -0.98 -6.48
CA GLY A 372 4.57 -1.15 -7.80
C GLY A 372 3.07 -1.43 -7.77
N GLN A 373 2.32 -0.88 -6.81
CA GLN A 373 0.88 -1.13 -6.64
C GLN A 373 0.10 0.18 -6.48
N PRO A 374 -1.18 0.25 -6.92
CA PRO A 374 -1.99 1.47 -6.87
C PRO A 374 -2.02 2.14 -5.49
N LEU A 375 -1.97 3.46 -5.44
CA LEU A 375 -2.02 4.23 -4.19
C LEU A 375 -3.31 3.95 -3.41
N PHE A 376 -4.43 3.77 -4.11
CA PHE A 376 -5.69 3.32 -3.53
C PHE A 376 -5.53 2.07 -2.66
N ASP A 377 -4.69 1.12 -3.08
CA ASP A 377 -4.41 -0.08 -2.32
C ASP A 377 -3.34 0.13 -1.25
N ILE A 378 -2.24 0.80 -1.59
CA ILE A 378 -1.13 1.02 -0.65
C ILE A 378 -1.58 1.78 0.58
N SER A 379 -2.48 2.77 0.43
CA SER A 379 -3.06 3.51 1.55
C SER A 379 -3.92 2.64 2.47
N ARG A 380 -4.30 1.42 2.06
CA ARG A 380 -5.14 0.48 2.82
C ARG A 380 -4.48 -0.87 3.13
N MET A 381 -3.27 -1.11 2.63
CA MET A 381 -2.50 -2.32 2.91
C MET A 381 -1.81 -2.25 4.27
N ALA A 382 -1.77 -3.37 4.99
CA ALA A 382 -0.83 -3.55 6.08
C ALA A 382 0.61 -3.56 5.53
N THR A 383 1.60 -3.15 6.33
CA THR A 383 3.02 -3.10 5.91
C THR A 383 3.52 -4.47 5.41
N GLY A 384 3.10 -5.57 6.05
CA GLY A 384 3.43 -6.92 5.59
C GLY A 384 2.86 -7.28 4.21
N GLN A 385 1.71 -6.72 3.82
CA GLN A 385 1.17 -6.87 2.46
C GLN A 385 1.96 -6.03 1.45
N GLN A 386 2.41 -4.84 1.83
CA GLN A 386 3.28 -4.00 0.99
C GLN A 386 4.59 -4.74 0.67
N VAL A 387 5.23 -5.32 1.69
CA VAL A 387 6.43 -6.16 1.51
C VAL A 387 6.16 -7.37 0.64
N GLU A 388 5.04 -8.05 0.83
CA GLU A 388 4.70 -9.21 0.01
C GLU A 388 4.54 -8.85 -1.47
N TRP A 389 3.82 -7.77 -1.80
CA TRP A 389 3.67 -7.32 -3.19
C TRP A 389 4.98 -6.85 -3.80
N PHE A 390 5.83 -6.21 -3.01
CA PHE A 390 7.17 -5.86 -3.44
C PHE A 390 7.99 -7.11 -3.79
N LEU A 391 7.99 -8.13 -2.93
CA LEU A 391 8.70 -9.39 -3.19
C LEU A 391 8.11 -10.17 -4.38
N ILE A 392 6.80 -10.08 -4.64
CA ILE A 392 6.18 -10.66 -5.84
C ILE A 392 6.75 -10.00 -7.10
N ARG A 393 6.87 -8.67 -7.13
CA ARG A 393 7.46 -7.95 -8.26
C ARG A 393 8.93 -8.33 -8.45
N GLU A 394 9.72 -8.28 -7.37
CA GLU A 394 11.13 -8.65 -7.42
C GLU A 394 11.32 -10.14 -7.81
N ALA A 395 10.43 -11.04 -7.39
CA ALA A 395 10.50 -12.45 -7.77
C ALA A 395 10.38 -12.61 -9.29
N PHE A 396 9.45 -11.89 -9.92
CA PHE A 396 9.33 -11.89 -11.37
C PHE A 396 10.59 -11.36 -12.06
N GLU A 397 11.14 -10.23 -11.62
CA GLU A 397 12.39 -9.66 -12.16
C GLU A 397 13.58 -10.62 -12.01
N TYR A 398 13.63 -11.37 -10.91
CA TYR A 398 14.68 -12.35 -10.65
C TYR A 398 14.42 -13.71 -11.33
N GLY A 399 13.29 -13.91 -12.00
CA GLY A 399 12.89 -15.22 -12.55
C GLY A 399 12.62 -16.29 -11.48
N GLU A 400 12.26 -15.87 -10.27
CA GLU A 400 11.86 -16.71 -9.14
C GLU A 400 10.35 -16.93 -9.14
N LEU A 401 9.89 -18.16 -8.91
CA LEU A 401 8.47 -18.47 -8.74
C LEU A 401 7.97 -17.87 -7.43
N VAL A 402 6.79 -17.27 -7.46
CA VAL A 402 6.13 -16.78 -6.26
C VAL A 402 5.54 -17.96 -5.47
N PRO A 403 5.87 -18.14 -4.18
CA PRO A 403 5.24 -19.15 -3.36
C PRO A 403 3.74 -18.92 -3.21
N ASN A 404 2.99 -20.02 -3.09
CA ASN A 404 1.56 -19.96 -2.85
C ASN A 404 1.23 -19.43 -1.45
N LYS A 405 0.04 -18.84 -1.32
CA LYS A 405 -0.57 -18.61 0.00
C LYS A 405 -0.81 -19.95 0.71
N PRO A 406 -0.67 -20.00 2.05
CA PRO A 406 -0.93 -21.23 2.79
C PRO A 406 -2.39 -21.67 2.61
N SER A 407 -2.57 -22.97 2.44
CA SER A 407 -3.86 -23.63 2.59
C SER A 407 -4.42 -23.47 4.01
N PRO A 408 -5.73 -23.69 4.24
CA PRO A 408 -6.31 -23.63 5.58
C PRO A 408 -5.61 -24.56 6.60
N SER A 409 -5.21 -25.77 6.17
CA SER A 409 -4.50 -26.74 7.02
C SER A 409 -3.09 -26.27 7.36
N GLU A 410 -2.34 -25.73 6.39
CA GLU A 410 -1.03 -25.13 6.65
C GLU A 410 -1.13 -23.92 7.57
N LEU A 411 -2.15 -23.07 7.38
CA LEU A 411 -2.35 -21.91 8.24
C LEU A 411 -2.63 -22.32 9.70
N GLN A 412 -3.42 -23.38 9.90
CA GLN A 412 -3.65 -23.94 11.24
C GLN A 412 -2.35 -24.46 11.86
N ARG A 413 -1.54 -25.22 11.09
CA ARG A 413 -0.23 -25.69 11.53
C ARG A 413 0.73 -24.55 11.89
N ARG A 414 0.79 -23.49 11.06
CA ARG A 414 1.65 -22.33 11.30
C ARG A 414 1.23 -21.55 12.56
N ARG A 415 -0.05 -21.55 12.92
CA ARG A 415 -0.58 -20.85 14.11
C ARG A 415 -0.26 -21.55 15.43
N THR A 416 -0.03 -22.86 15.42
CA THR A 416 0.31 -23.61 16.65
C THR A 416 1.80 -23.50 16.99
N GLN A 417 2.63 -23.04 16.06
CA GLN A 417 4.05 -22.84 16.26
C GLN A 417 4.31 -21.53 17.03
N LYS A 418 5.01 -21.64 18.17
CA LYS A 418 5.43 -20.48 18.96
C LYS A 418 6.84 -20.06 18.54
N VAL A 419 7.04 -18.77 18.29
CA VAL A 419 8.36 -18.20 17.95
C VAL A 419 9.00 -17.64 19.22
N VAL A 420 10.27 -17.95 19.46
CA VAL A 420 11.04 -17.29 20.52
C VAL A 420 11.38 -15.86 20.07
N GLY A 421 10.93 -14.86 20.84
CA GLY A 421 11.12 -13.44 20.52
C GLY A 421 12.55 -12.91 20.70
N GLY A 422 12.71 -11.60 20.52
CA GLY A 422 13.98 -10.89 20.74
C GLY A 422 14.45 -10.91 22.20
N TYR A 423 15.67 -10.43 22.45
CA TYR A 423 16.18 -10.33 23.81
C TYR A 423 15.47 -9.20 24.55
N VAL A 424 14.99 -9.48 25.76
CA VAL A 424 14.47 -8.46 26.67
C VAL A 424 15.16 -8.66 28.02
N LYS A 425 15.75 -7.59 28.57
CA LYS A 425 16.17 -7.55 29.97
C LYS A 425 15.10 -6.77 30.72
N GLU A 426 14.57 -7.34 31.80
CA GLU A 426 13.62 -6.63 32.65
C GLU A 426 14.22 -5.30 33.14
N PRO A 427 13.46 -4.19 33.04
CA PRO A 427 13.96 -2.89 33.44
C PRO A 427 14.21 -2.87 34.95
N GLU A 428 15.38 -2.36 35.35
CA GLU A 428 15.68 -2.14 36.76
C GLU A 428 14.76 -1.04 37.30
N LYS A 429 13.99 -1.35 38.35
CA LYS A 429 13.01 -0.42 38.92
C LYS A 429 13.72 0.75 39.60
N GLY A 430 13.23 1.97 39.36
CA GLY A 430 13.74 3.18 39.99
C GLY A 430 13.84 4.35 39.01
N LEU A 431 14.16 5.52 39.54
CA LEU A 431 14.55 6.67 38.72
C LEU A 431 16.04 6.53 38.38
N HIS A 432 16.36 6.50 37.09
CA HIS A 432 17.73 6.44 36.59
C HIS A 432 18.07 7.73 35.87
N GLU A 433 19.23 8.30 36.18
CA GLU A 433 19.74 9.52 35.53
C GLU A 433 20.95 9.19 34.65
N ASN A 434 21.28 10.08 33.70
CA ASN A 434 22.43 9.93 32.79
C ASN A 434 22.40 8.64 31.96
N ILE A 435 21.23 8.33 31.39
CA ILE A 435 21.03 7.16 30.55
C ILE A 435 21.63 7.40 29.16
N VAL A 436 22.39 6.42 28.68
CA VAL A 436 22.89 6.32 27.31
C VAL A 436 22.16 5.18 26.60
N GLN A 437 21.67 5.45 25.40
CA GLN A 437 21.04 4.44 24.54
C GLN A 437 22.07 3.91 23.54
N PHE A 438 22.27 2.58 23.55
CA PHE A 438 23.00 1.85 22.53
C PHE A 438 22.00 1.17 21.60
N ASP A 439 21.91 1.64 20.36
CA ASP A 439 20.97 1.13 19.37
C ASP A 439 21.69 0.55 18.15
N PHE A 440 21.28 -0.63 17.69
CA PHE A 440 21.82 -1.21 16.46
C PHE A 440 21.14 -0.59 15.25
N ARG A 441 21.94 -0.02 14.34
CA ARG A 441 21.44 0.46 13.06
C ARG A 441 20.91 -0.70 12.21
N SER A 442 19.60 -0.92 12.22
CA SER A 442 18.92 -1.95 11.42
C SER A 442 19.42 -3.37 11.70
N LEU A 443 19.44 -3.76 12.98
CA LEU A 443 19.95 -5.07 13.45
C LEU A 443 19.49 -6.25 12.59
N TYR A 444 18.17 -6.42 12.43
CA TYR A 444 17.61 -7.58 11.75
C TYR A 444 17.88 -7.61 10.24
N PRO A 445 17.68 -6.52 9.47
CA PRO A 445 18.14 -6.45 8.08
C PRO A 445 19.62 -6.81 7.91
N SER A 446 20.49 -6.31 8.81
CA SER A 446 21.92 -6.62 8.78
C SER A 446 22.23 -8.08 9.09
N ILE A 447 21.49 -8.72 10.01
CA ILE A 447 21.59 -10.16 10.28
C ILE A 447 21.17 -10.96 9.05
N ILE A 448 20.02 -10.65 8.44
CA ILE A 448 19.50 -11.34 7.26
C ILE A 448 20.54 -11.33 6.14
N ILE A 449 21.13 -10.18 5.86
CA ILE A 449 22.16 -10.04 4.82
C ILE A 449 23.45 -10.79 5.21
N SER A 450 24.01 -10.49 6.39
CA SER A 450 25.35 -10.99 6.78
C SER A 450 25.39 -12.50 7.02
N LYS A 451 24.24 -13.11 7.36
CA LYS A 451 24.09 -14.55 7.57
C LYS A 451 23.35 -15.24 6.43
N ASN A 452 23.08 -14.51 5.34
CA ASN A 452 22.40 -14.99 4.15
C ASN A 452 21.11 -15.74 4.47
N ILE A 453 20.26 -15.21 5.35
CA ILE A 453 19.07 -15.89 5.85
C ILE A 453 17.95 -15.77 4.83
N SER A 454 17.53 -16.90 4.27
CA SER A 454 16.42 -16.97 3.31
C SER A 454 15.91 -18.42 3.21
N PRO A 455 14.63 -18.66 2.85
CA PRO A 455 14.11 -20.01 2.69
C PRO A 455 14.91 -20.85 1.68
N ASP A 456 15.40 -20.21 0.60
CA ASP A 456 16.22 -20.82 -0.46
C ASP A 456 17.69 -21.10 -0.06
N THR A 457 18.10 -20.65 1.12
CA THR A 457 19.46 -20.85 1.66
C THR A 457 19.49 -21.76 2.88
N LEU A 458 18.33 -22.07 3.45
CA LEU A 458 18.18 -23.04 4.54
C LEU A 458 18.51 -24.44 4.02
N THR A 459 19.34 -25.17 4.77
CA THR A 459 19.80 -26.50 4.38
C THR A 459 19.99 -27.40 5.60
N GLU A 460 19.84 -28.70 5.40
CA GLU A 460 20.17 -29.72 6.41
C GLU A 460 21.52 -30.40 6.10
N ASP A 461 22.07 -30.17 4.92
CA ASP A 461 23.32 -30.80 4.47
C ASP A 461 24.50 -30.36 5.35
N PRO A 462 25.17 -31.30 6.04
CA PRO A 462 26.32 -30.98 6.88
C PRO A 462 27.59 -30.63 6.10
N GLU A 463 27.69 -31.01 4.82
CA GLU A 463 28.87 -30.79 3.98
C GLU A 463 28.88 -29.40 3.33
N GLU A 464 27.75 -28.70 3.29
CA GLU A 464 27.67 -27.36 2.72
C GLU A 464 28.29 -26.29 3.64
N ASP A 465 29.04 -25.34 3.07
CA ASP A 465 29.60 -24.22 3.82
C ASP A 465 28.50 -23.25 4.29
N CYS A 466 28.22 -23.28 5.59
CA CYS A 466 27.08 -22.63 6.20
C CYS A 466 27.43 -21.67 7.35
N TYR A 467 26.54 -20.72 7.58
CA TYR A 467 26.39 -20.07 8.88
C TYR A 467 25.44 -20.90 9.75
N VAL A 468 25.82 -21.10 11.01
CA VAL A 468 25.01 -21.84 11.99
C VAL A 468 24.41 -20.85 12.99
N ALA A 469 23.08 -20.86 13.10
CA ALA A 469 22.35 -20.03 14.04
C ALA A 469 22.65 -20.45 15.48
N PRO A 470 22.95 -19.51 16.39
CA PRO A 470 23.12 -19.82 17.81
C PRO A 470 21.79 -20.30 18.39
N GLU A 471 21.83 -21.07 19.48
CA GLU A 471 20.65 -21.59 20.21
C GLU A 471 19.80 -22.62 19.43
N THR A 472 19.54 -22.41 18.14
CA THR A 472 18.67 -23.27 17.31
C THR A 472 19.42 -24.25 16.40
N GLY A 473 20.65 -23.92 16.00
CA GLY A 473 21.46 -24.79 15.13
C GLY A 473 21.07 -24.80 13.64
N TYR A 474 20.08 -24.01 13.23
CA TYR A 474 19.70 -23.88 11.81
C TYR A 474 20.88 -23.44 10.95
N LYS A 475 21.01 -24.03 9.74
CA LYS A 475 22.13 -23.79 8.83
C LYS A 475 21.66 -23.05 7.59
N PHE A 476 22.39 -21.99 7.24
CA PHE A 476 22.15 -21.19 6.05
C PHE A 476 23.41 -21.16 5.18
N ARG A 477 23.31 -21.56 3.92
CA ARG A 477 24.43 -21.57 2.97
C ARG A 477 25.07 -20.20 2.86
N LYS A 478 26.40 -20.12 2.82
CA LYS A 478 27.09 -18.84 2.62
C LYS A 478 26.98 -18.32 1.18
N LYS A 479 26.88 -19.24 0.22
CA LYS A 479 26.74 -18.95 -1.22
C LYS A 479 25.84 -20.01 -1.88
N PRO A 480 25.10 -19.64 -2.95
CA PRO A 480 24.91 -18.29 -3.46
C PRO A 480 24.09 -17.40 -2.50
N ARG A 481 24.08 -16.08 -2.75
CA ARG A 481 23.26 -15.16 -1.94
C ARG A 481 21.78 -15.46 -2.19
N GLY A 482 21.01 -15.59 -1.12
CA GLY A 482 19.59 -15.94 -1.22
C GLY A 482 18.74 -14.82 -1.78
N PHE A 483 17.50 -15.13 -2.15
CA PHE A 483 16.55 -14.19 -2.74
C PHE A 483 16.31 -12.98 -1.83
N VAL A 484 15.74 -13.18 -0.64
CA VAL A 484 15.42 -12.09 0.30
C VAL A 484 16.64 -11.27 0.73
N PRO A 485 17.79 -11.86 1.15
CA PRO A 485 18.96 -11.07 1.51
C PRO A 485 19.55 -10.30 0.32
N SER A 486 19.36 -10.75 -0.93
CA SER A 486 19.72 -9.98 -2.12
C SER A 486 18.85 -8.73 -2.26
N ILE A 487 17.53 -8.88 -2.09
CA ILE A 487 16.57 -7.78 -2.17
C ILE A 487 16.81 -6.73 -1.06
N ILE A 488 16.95 -7.17 0.19
CA ILE A 488 17.23 -6.24 1.32
C ILE A 488 18.56 -5.51 1.10
N GLY A 489 19.58 -6.20 0.56
CA GLY A 489 20.84 -5.58 0.20
C GLY A 489 20.67 -4.41 -0.76
N ARG A 490 19.94 -4.64 -1.86
CA ARG A 490 19.61 -3.61 -2.85
C ARG A 490 18.88 -2.42 -2.22
N ILE A 491 17.87 -2.66 -1.36
CA ILE A 491 17.14 -1.61 -0.65
C ILE A 491 18.10 -0.75 0.20
N LEU A 492 18.99 -1.38 0.98
CA LEU A 492 19.91 -0.65 1.86
C LEU A 492 20.97 0.14 1.07
N ASP A 493 21.46 -0.43 -0.03
CA ASP A 493 22.42 0.24 -0.92
C ASP A 493 21.79 1.46 -1.59
N GLU A 494 20.59 1.33 -2.14
CA GLU A 494 19.83 2.46 -2.72
C GLU A 494 19.54 3.52 -1.66
N ARG A 495 19.13 3.10 -0.45
CA ARG A 495 18.90 4.03 0.66
C ARG A 495 20.18 4.79 1.03
N MET A 496 21.34 4.14 1.00
CA MET A 496 22.62 4.80 1.26
C MET A 496 22.95 5.83 0.18
N LYS A 497 22.74 5.51 -1.10
CA LYS A 497 22.91 6.47 -2.22
C LYS A 497 22.00 7.70 -2.05
N ILE A 498 20.73 7.49 -1.71
CA ILE A 498 19.76 8.57 -1.49
C ILE A 498 20.18 9.45 -0.31
N LYS A 499 20.60 8.86 0.82
CA LYS A 499 21.11 9.64 1.96
C LYS A 499 22.35 10.47 1.61
N ASN A 500 23.23 9.96 0.75
CA ASN A 500 24.40 10.72 0.30
C ASN A 500 24.00 11.89 -0.60
N ARG A 501 23.07 11.67 -1.54
CA ARG A 501 22.47 12.74 -2.35
C ARG A 501 21.79 13.79 -1.49
N MET A 502 21.03 13.37 -0.46
CA MET A 502 20.33 14.27 0.46
C MET A 502 21.27 15.18 1.26
N LYS A 503 22.45 14.67 1.64
CA LYS A 503 23.50 15.47 2.28
C LYS A 503 24.13 16.49 1.34
N ALA A 504 24.25 16.14 0.05
CA ALA A 504 24.84 16.98 -0.98
C ALA A 504 23.86 17.99 -1.59
N ALA A 505 22.55 17.70 -1.55
CA ALA A 505 21.51 18.58 -2.05
C ALA A 505 21.57 19.93 -1.33
N GLU A 506 21.32 21.01 -2.06
CA GLU A 506 21.17 22.35 -1.52
C GLU A 506 19.70 22.76 -1.47
N ASP A 507 18.95 22.40 -2.51
CA ASP A 507 17.53 22.69 -2.65
C ASP A 507 16.68 22.02 -1.53
N PRO A 508 15.89 22.79 -0.76
CA PRO A 508 15.02 22.25 0.27
C PRO A 508 13.97 21.27 -0.25
N MET A 509 13.44 21.50 -1.47
CA MET A 509 12.43 20.62 -2.04
C MET A 509 13.03 19.27 -2.43
N GLU A 510 14.20 19.27 -3.08
CA GLU A 510 14.97 18.06 -3.36
C GLU A 510 15.29 17.29 -2.08
N LYS A 511 15.74 17.98 -1.01
CA LYS A 511 15.97 17.33 0.30
C LYS A 511 14.73 16.65 0.84
N ARG A 512 13.57 17.31 0.78
CA ARG A 512 12.30 16.74 1.24
C ARG A 512 11.93 15.49 0.45
N ILE A 513 12.08 15.51 -0.88
CA ILE A 513 11.82 14.34 -1.74
C ILE A 513 12.78 13.20 -1.37
N LEU A 514 14.08 13.47 -1.24
CA LEU A 514 15.08 12.45 -0.89
C LEU A 514 14.85 11.87 0.51
N ASP A 515 14.37 12.68 1.45
CA ASP A 515 14.02 12.21 2.80
C ASP A 515 12.82 11.25 2.77
N VAL A 516 11.78 11.60 2.02
CA VAL A 516 10.62 10.73 1.77
C VAL A 516 11.08 9.39 1.17
N GLN A 517 11.97 9.42 0.18
CA GLN A 517 12.52 8.21 -0.44
C GLN A 517 13.32 7.34 0.51
N GLN A 518 14.23 7.92 1.30
CA GLN A 518 15.00 7.11 2.25
C GLN A 518 14.13 6.53 3.38
N GLU A 519 13.06 7.23 3.76
CA GLU A 519 12.11 6.75 4.76
C GLU A 519 11.29 5.57 4.23
N ALA A 520 10.79 5.64 2.99
CA ALA A 520 10.06 4.54 2.36
C ALA A 520 10.90 3.25 2.33
N LEU A 521 12.17 3.36 1.89
CA LEU A 521 13.11 2.23 1.88
C LEU A 521 13.43 1.71 3.29
N LYS A 522 13.57 2.60 4.28
CA LYS A 522 13.77 2.22 5.69
C LYS A 522 12.60 1.37 6.18
N ARG A 523 11.36 1.80 5.90
CA ARG A 523 10.14 1.13 6.37
C ARG A 523 9.97 -0.25 5.74
N LEU A 524 10.22 -0.38 4.44
CA LEU A 524 10.20 -1.66 3.75
C LEU A 524 11.25 -2.62 4.32
N ALA A 525 12.51 -2.18 4.46
CA ALA A 525 13.58 -3.01 5.02
C ALA A 525 13.28 -3.47 6.45
N ASN A 526 12.78 -2.56 7.30
CA ASN A 526 12.42 -2.90 8.68
C ASN A 526 11.23 -3.86 8.76
N THR A 527 10.30 -3.83 7.81
CA THR A 527 9.14 -4.75 7.84
C THR A 527 9.54 -6.18 7.43
N MET A 528 10.58 -6.34 6.60
CA MET A 528 10.96 -7.64 6.04
C MET A 528 11.40 -8.69 7.08
N TYR A 529 11.92 -8.31 8.24
CA TYR A 529 12.24 -9.31 9.28
C TYR A 529 10.96 -9.88 9.92
N GLY A 530 9.98 -9.02 10.20
CA GLY A 530 8.79 -9.38 10.96
C GLY A 530 7.83 -10.28 10.19
N VAL A 531 7.90 -10.28 8.85
CA VAL A 531 6.99 -11.07 8.01
C VAL A 531 7.37 -12.54 7.89
N TYR A 532 8.61 -12.95 8.20
CA TYR A 532 8.99 -14.38 8.16
C TYR A 532 8.14 -15.23 9.12
N GLY A 533 7.81 -14.68 10.30
CA GLY A 533 6.93 -15.31 11.27
C GLY A 533 5.43 -15.07 11.01
N TYR A 534 5.06 -14.26 10.02
CA TYR A 534 3.66 -13.99 9.72
C TYR A 534 3.03 -15.18 9.01
N THR A 535 2.14 -15.89 9.71
CA THR A 535 1.57 -17.17 9.26
C THR A 535 0.93 -17.17 7.87
N ARG A 536 0.43 -16.02 7.38
CA ARG A 536 -0.18 -15.86 6.04
C ARG A 536 0.78 -15.40 4.94
N PHE A 537 2.05 -15.17 5.26
CA PHE A 537 3.07 -14.72 4.32
C PHE A 537 3.45 -15.84 3.32
N ARG A 538 3.73 -15.46 2.06
CA ARG A 538 4.16 -16.39 1.01
C ARG A 538 5.54 -17.00 1.29
N TRP A 539 6.54 -16.18 1.62
CA TRP A 539 7.88 -16.61 2.01
C TRP A 539 8.00 -16.89 3.52
N TYR A 540 6.92 -17.37 4.14
CA TYR A 540 6.94 -17.77 5.55
C TYR A 540 8.05 -18.81 5.80
N CYS A 541 8.85 -18.58 6.84
CA CYS A 541 9.94 -19.45 7.24
C CYS A 541 10.20 -19.23 8.73
N LEU A 542 9.74 -20.18 9.55
CA LEU A 542 9.85 -20.08 11.00
C LEU A 542 11.31 -20.15 11.44
N GLU A 543 12.07 -21.04 10.81
CA GLU A 543 13.49 -21.27 11.01
C GLU A 543 14.28 -19.99 10.74
N CYS A 544 13.90 -19.25 9.70
CA CYS A 544 14.47 -17.95 9.39
C CYS A 544 14.18 -16.94 10.51
N ALA A 545 12.93 -16.85 10.97
CA ALA A 545 12.54 -15.94 12.05
C ALA A 545 13.26 -16.25 13.36
N GLU A 546 13.36 -17.53 13.74
CA GLU A 546 14.05 -17.96 14.96
C GLU A 546 15.57 -17.78 14.87
N ALA A 547 16.17 -18.05 13.71
CA ALA A 547 17.60 -17.79 13.50
C ALA A 547 17.94 -16.30 13.61
N ILE A 548 17.12 -15.43 13.00
CA ILE A 548 17.29 -13.98 13.08
C ILE A 548 17.26 -13.51 14.54
N THR A 549 16.24 -13.93 15.31
CA THR A 549 16.13 -13.54 16.71
C THR A 549 17.28 -14.11 17.54
N ALA A 550 17.72 -15.35 17.29
CA ALA A 550 18.83 -15.95 18.02
C ALA A 550 20.16 -15.22 17.80
N TRP A 551 20.48 -14.84 16.56
CA TRP A 551 21.63 -13.97 16.30
C TRP A 551 21.47 -12.58 16.93
N GLY A 552 20.26 -12.02 16.92
CA GLY A 552 19.95 -10.75 17.60
C GLY A 552 20.24 -10.82 19.10
N ARG A 553 19.72 -11.85 19.78
CA ARG A 553 20.00 -12.12 21.21
C ARG A 553 21.49 -12.27 21.46
N ASN A 554 22.20 -13.01 20.61
CA ASN A 554 23.64 -13.23 20.73
C ASN A 554 24.42 -11.90 20.66
N TYR A 555 24.11 -11.05 19.68
CA TYR A 555 24.80 -9.78 19.47
C TYR A 555 24.51 -8.76 20.56
N ILE A 556 23.25 -8.66 21.03
CA ILE A 556 22.91 -7.76 22.13
C ILE A 556 23.62 -8.18 23.42
N LYS A 557 23.55 -9.46 23.80
CA LYS A 557 24.24 -9.98 24.99
C LYS A 557 25.76 -9.75 24.92
N LYS A 558 26.38 -9.96 23.76
CA LYS A 558 27.81 -9.68 23.55
C LYS A 558 28.13 -8.19 23.70
N THR A 559 27.27 -7.31 23.18
CA THR A 559 27.48 -5.86 23.23
C THR A 559 27.29 -5.32 24.65
N ILE A 560 26.30 -5.80 25.39
CA ILE A 560 26.11 -5.50 26.82
C ILE A 560 27.37 -5.89 27.60
N LYS A 561 27.83 -7.14 27.44
CA LYS A 561 29.02 -7.64 28.13
C LYS A 561 30.29 -6.84 27.79
N GLU A 562 30.38 -6.31 26.56
CA GLU A 562 31.49 -5.45 26.17
C GLU A 562 31.36 -4.06 26.81
N ALA A 563 30.18 -3.45 26.75
CA ALA A 563 29.90 -2.15 27.35
C ALA A 563 30.15 -2.13 28.87
N GLU A 564 29.83 -3.22 29.57
CA GLU A 564 30.13 -3.40 30.99
C GLU A 564 31.63 -3.25 31.32
N LYS A 565 32.52 -3.68 30.42
CA LYS A 565 33.98 -3.50 30.60
C LYS A 565 34.40 -2.04 30.58
N PHE A 566 33.65 -1.19 29.88
CA PHE A 566 33.87 0.25 29.80
C PHE A 566 33.20 1.03 30.94
N GLY A 567 32.55 0.36 31.90
CA GLY A 567 31.88 0.99 33.03
C GLY A 567 30.42 1.36 32.78
N PHE A 568 29.81 0.84 31.72
CA PHE A 568 28.36 0.97 31.52
C PHE A 568 27.62 -0.11 32.29
N HIS A 569 26.52 0.26 32.93
CA HIS A 569 25.60 -0.67 33.59
C HIS A 569 24.27 -0.65 32.87
N THR A 570 23.91 -1.77 32.23
CA THR A 570 22.64 -1.87 31.47
C THR A 570 21.46 -1.85 32.43
N VAL A 571 20.54 -0.91 32.27
CA VAL A 571 19.32 -0.80 33.11
C VAL A 571 18.10 -1.43 32.45
N TYR A 572 18.08 -1.49 31.12
CA TYR A 572 17.00 -2.07 30.33
C TYR A 572 17.55 -2.49 28.97
N ALA A 573 17.04 -3.57 28.38
CA ALA A 573 17.37 -3.97 27.03
C ALA A 573 16.11 -4.41 26.30
N ASP A 574 15.99 -3.99 25.05
CA ASP A 574 14.94 -4.39 24.12
C ASP A 574 15.55 -5.11 22.90
N THR A 575 14.69 -5.51 21.98
CA THR A 575 15.00 -6.44 20.90
C THR A 575 16.08 -6.00 19.92
N ASP A 576 16.42 -4.71 19.85
CA ASP A 576 17.43 -4.13 18.95
C ASP A 576 18.41 -3.17 19.63
N GLY A 577 18.36 -3.04 20.96
CA GLY A 577 19.21 -2.10 21.69
C GLY A 577 19.11 -2.21 23.20
N PHE A 578 19.88 -1.39 23.91
CA PHE A 578 19.82 -1.33 25.37
C PHE A 578 20.14 0.07 25.90
N TYR A 579 19.65 0.33 27.11
CA TYR A 579 19.86 1.55 27.85
C TYR A 579 20.79 1.25 29.01
N ALA A 580 21.78 2.10 29.23
CA ALA A 580 22.78 1.92 30.26
C ALA A 580 23.14 3.23 30.95
N THR A 581 23.54 3.16 32.22
CA THR A 581 24.12 4.29 32.95
C THR A 581 25.64 4.15 33.01
N TYR A 582 26.36 5.26 33.01
CA TYR A 582 27.81 5.23 33.15
C TYR A 582 28.19 5.27 34.64
N GLN A 583 28.74 4.16 35.13
CA GLN A 583 29.28 4.06 36.49
C GLN A 583 30.78 4.32 36.44
N LYS A 584 31.18 5.56 36.77
CA LYS A 584 32.58 5.93 36.91
C LYS A 584 33.20 5.04 38.00
N LYS A 585 34.12 4.13 37.63
CA LYS A 585 34.87 3.33 38.61
C LYS A 585 35.54 4.32 39.57
N ARG A 586 35.12 4.32 40.84
CA ARG A 586 35.87 5.01 41.90
C ARG A 586 37.22 4.33 41.95
N SER A 587 38.28 5.05 41.58
CA SER A 587 39.66 4.64 41.82
C SER A 587 39.80 4.43 43.33
N SER A 588 39.93 3.17 43.75
CA SER A 588 40.26 2.79 45.11
C SER A 588 41.69 3.19 45.46
#